data_AF-A0A7J2V0W7-F1
#
_entry.id   AF-A0A7J2V0W7-F1
#
_cell.length_a   1.000
_cell.length_b   1.000
_cell.length_c   1.000
_cell.angle_alpha   90.00
_cell.angle_beta   90.00
_cell.angle_gamma   90.00
#
_symmetry.space_group_name_H-M   'P 1'
#
loop_
_entity.id
_entity.type
_entity.pdbx_description
1 polymer ?
#
loop_
_entity_poly.entity_id
_entity_poly.type
_entity_poly.pdbx_seq_one_letter_code
_entity_poly.pdbx_strand_id
1 'polypeptide(L)'
;MEQKGSRPVEIDLEGLSEKRASEAVVELELAEKLLRAGLLRNAAGKAFQAWKSYLSHLALSNIDKLKDIEGYRKLPEGRVIERYKWVAAVMPTNMMSQIAVKLSDIDRDIVELTLAALAIHEYQYNGPDREGIMSRFYNDETAERAIKVFIERVRDKISKRNRSIV
;
A
#
# COMPACT_ATOMS: atom_id res chain seq x y z
N MET A 1 25.14 15.57 -15.73
CA MET A 1 24.36 16.34 -16.72
C MET A 1 23.25 17.08 -15.98
N GLU A 2 23.43 18.37 -15.72
CA GLU A 2 22.37 19.24 -15.20
C GLU A 2 21.35 19.53 -16.31
N GLN A 3 20.12 19.05 -16.17
CA GLN A 3 19.01 19.44 -17.03
C GLN A 3 18.50 20.83 -16.61
N LYS A 4 19.06 21.88 -17.21
CA LYS A 4 18.48 23.24 -17.19
C LYS A 4 17.04 23.17 -17.71
N GLY A 5 16.05 23.45 -16.85
CA GLY A 5 14.64 23.59 -17.23
C GLY A 5 13.63 22.78 -16.39
N SER A 6 14.08 21.90 -15.50
CA SER A 6 13.17 21.13 -14.64
C SER A 6 12.72 21.93 -13.41
N ARG A 7 11.40 22.02 -13.17
CA ARG A 7 10.83 22.66 -11.97
C ARG A 7 10.67 21.62 -10.86
N PRO A 8 11.42 21.73 -9.73
CA PRO A 8 11.27 20.81 -8.61
C PRO A 8 9.86 20.91 -8.00
N VAL A 9 9.33 19.78 -7.57
CA VAL A 9 8.08 19.72 -6.82
C VAL A 9 8.39 19.63 -5.33
N GLU A 10 7.92 20.63 -4.60
CA GLU A 10 7.82 20.56 -3.15
C GLU A 10 6.52 19.86 -2.77
N ILE A 11 6.58 19.01 -1.74
CA ILE A 11 5.43 18.23 -1.26
C ILE A 11 5.34 18.45 0.24
N ASP A 12 4.14 18.80 0.68
CA ASP A 12 3.75 18.70 2.07
C ASP A 12 3.65 17.21 2.44
N LEU A 13 4.72 16.68 3.02
CA LEU A 13 4.84 15.27 3.38
C LEU A 13 3.84 14.89 4.46
N GLU A 14 3.62 15.75 5.45
CA GLU A 14 2.72 15.50 6.56
C GLU A 14 1.27 15.50 6.09
N GLY A 15 0.84 16.55 5.39
CA GLY A 15 -0.52 16.62 4.85
C GLY A 15 -0.83 15.52 3.84
N LEU A 16 0.15 15.10 3.03
CA LEU A 16 -0.03 13.93 2.16
C LEU A 16 -0.09 12.63 2.96
N SER A 17 0.74 12.47 4.00
CA SER A 17 0.73 11.30 4.85
C SER A 17 -0.63 11.10 5.53
N GLU A 18 -1.22 12.18 6.06
CA GLU A 18 -2.55 12.18 6.69
C GLU A 18 -3.68 11.85 5.70
N LYS A 19 -3.59 12.34 4.46
CA LYS A 19 -4.52 11.94 3.39
C LYS A 19 -4.43 10.45 3.09
N ARG A 20 -3.21 9.89 2.98
CA ARG A 20 -3.00 8.46 2.72
C ARG A 20 -3.49 7.59 3.88
N ALA A 21 -3.36 8.06 5.12
CA ALA A 21 -3.95 7.39 6.29
C ALA A 21 -5.49 7.38 6.22
N SER A 22 -6.10 8.51 5.86
CA SER A 22 -7.55 8.63 5.70
C SER A 22 -8.07 7.74 4.56
N GLU A 23 -7.37 7.71 3.41
CA GLU A 23 -7.68 6.82 2.30
C GLU A 23 -7.60 5.35 2.70
N ALA A 24 -6.61 4.97 3.52
CA ALA A 24 -6.49 3.60 4.02
C ALA A 24 -7.72 3.16 4.83
N VAL A 25 -8.27 4.04 5.67
CA VAL A 25 -9.50 3.79 6.43
C VAL A 25 -10.69 3.58 5.48
N VAL A 26 -10.90 4.52 4.55
CA VAL A 26 -12.03 4.47 3.62
C VAL A 26 -11.99 3.22 2.75
N GLU A 27 -10.82 2.89 2.19
CA GLU A 27 -10.65 1.70 1.35
C GLU A 27 -10.89 0.41 2.14
N LEU A 28 -10.48 0.36 3.42
CA LEU A 28 -10.72 -0.80 4.28
C LEU A 28 -12.21 -0.99 4.59
N GLU A 29 -12.93 0.10 4.90
CA GLU A 29 -14.38 0.06 5.12
C GLU A 29 -15.13 -0.44 3.88
N LEU A 30 -14.71 -0.01 2.69
CA LEU A 30 -15.26 -0.50 1.42
C LEU A 30 -14.95 -1.99 1.23
N ALA A 31 -13.73 -2.42 1.54
CA ALA A 31 -13.34 -3.83 1.45
C ALA A 31 -14.24 -4.72 2.31
N GLU A 32 -14.53 -4.31 3.55
CA GLU A 32 -15.44 -5.02 4.43
C GLU A 32 -16.87 -5.11 3.90
N LYS A 33 -17.40 -4.00 3.36
CA LYS A 33 -18.75 -3.96 2.77
C LYS A 33 -18.86 -4.93 1.61
N LEU A 34 -17.84 -4.95 0.74
CA LEU A 34 -17.77 -5.86 -0.40
C LEU A 34 -17.63 -7.32 0.03
N LEU A 35 -16.81 -7.60 1.05
CA LEU A 35 -16.64 -8.95 1.60
C LEU A 35 -17.97 -9.48 2.14
N ARG A 36 -18.69 -8.68 2.94
CA ARG A 36 -20.03 -9.03 3.46
C ARG A 36 -21.06 -9.27 2.36
N ALA A 37 -20.90 -8.63 1.21
CA ALA A 37 -21.74 -8.84 0.03
C ALA A 37 -21.32 -10.03 -0.84
N GLY A 38 -20.28 -10.79 -0.46
CA GLY A 38 -19.75 -11.92 -1.24
C GLY A 38 -18.94 -11.52 -2.48
N LEU A 39 -18.62 -10.23 -2.63
CA LEU A 39 -17.87 -9.70 -3.78
C LEU A 39 -16.35 -9.84 -3.56
N LEU A 40 -15.87 -11.08 -3.46
CA LEU A 40 -14.52 -11.41 -2.98
C LEU A 40 -13.39 -10.69 -3.73
N ARG A 41 -13.41 -10.71 -5.06
CA ARG A 41 -12.37 -10.06 -5.88
C ARG A 41 -12.34 -8.55 -5.67
N ASN A 42 -13.51 -7.93 -5.53
CA ASN A 42 -13.62 -6.49 -5.28
C ASN A 42 -13.16 -6.15 -3.85
N ALA A 43 -13.51 -7.00 -2.87
CA ALA A 43 -13.03 -6.89 -1.50
C ALA A 43 -11.50 -6.99 -1.42
N ALA A 44 -10.90 -7.96 -2.12
CA ALA A 44 -9.46 -8.11 -2.22
C ALA A 44 -8.79 -6.85 -2.80
N GLY A 45 -9.37 -6.27 -3.86
CA GLY A 45 -8.86 -5.04 -4.45
C GLY A 45 -8.91 -3.85 -3.50
N LYS A 46 -10.01 -3.67 -2.77
CA LYS A 46 -10.15 -2.59 -1.78
C LYS A 46 -9.23 -2.80 -0.57
N ALA A 47 -9.09 -4.03 -0.09
CA ALA A 47 -8.16 -4.36 0.98
C ALA A 47 -6.70 -4.08 0.57
N PHE A 48 -6.32 -4.44 -0.66
CA PHE A 48 -5.01 -4.11 -1.21
C PHE A 48 -4.77 -2.59 -1.30
N GLN A 49 -5.75 -1.81 -1.78
CA GLN A 49 -5.64 -0.35 -1.81
C GLN A 49 -5.53 0.28 -0.43
N ALA A 50 -6.25 -0.27 0.56
CA ALA A 50 -6.13 0.16 1.95
C ALA A 50 -4.69 -0.02 2.46
N TRP A 51 -4.10 -1.20 2.24
CA TRP A 51 -2.72 -1.47 2.64
C TRP A 51 -1.70 -0.62 1.89
N LYS A 52 -1.87 -0.44 0.58
CA LYS A 52 -1.02 0.43 -0.22
C LYS A 52 -1.04 1.88 0.28
N SER A 53 -2.18 2.34 0.77
CA SER A 53 -2.35 3.67 1.36
C SER A 53 -1.72 3.76 2.75
N TYR A 54 -1.88 2.73 3.59
CA TYR A 54 -1.21 2.64 4.87
C TYR A 54 0.33 2.58 4.75
N LEU A 55 0.86 1.77 3.84
CA LEU A 55 2.30 1.70 3.58
C LEU A 55 2.86 3.03 3.06
N SER A 56 2.08 3.74 2.25
CA SER A 56 2.41 5.10 1.76
C SER A 56 2.47 6.11 2.91
N HIS A 57 1.48 6.10 3.81
CA HIS A 57 1.50 6.89 5.04
C HIS A 57 2.79 6.63 5.85
N LEU A 58 3.10 5.36 6.15
CA LEU A 58 4.31 5.03 6.90
C LEU A 58 5.60 5.45 6.19
N ALA A 59 5.67 5.30 4.87
CA ALA A 59 6.81 5.74 4.07
C ALA A 59 6.98 7.27 4.08
N LEU A 60 5.88 8.03 3.99
CA LEU A 60 5.91 9.49 4.03
C LEU A 60 6.31 10.01 5.40
N SER A 61 5.79 9.41 6.48
CA SER A 61 6.15 9.77 7.86
C SER A 61 7.58 9.36 8.24
N ASN A 62 8.22 8.47 7.46
CA ASN A 62 9.59 8.00 7.68
C ASN A 62 10.45 8.18 6.42
N ILE A 63 10.28 9.31 5.73
CA ILE A 63 10.82 9.54 4.38
C ILE A 63 12.34 9.34 4.29
N ASP A 64 13.06 9.61 5.38
CA ASP A 64 14.51 9.46 5.47
C ASP A 64 14.99 8.03 5.20
N LYS A 65 14.18 7.02 5.53
CA LYS A 65 14.49 5.60 5.27
C LYS A 65 14.50 5.23 3.79
N LEU A 66 13.98 6.11 2.92
CA LEU A 66 13.89 5.91 1.49
C LEU A 66 14.89 6.74 0.70
N LYS A 67 15.73 7.58 1.34
CA LYS A 67 16.66 8.50 0.68
C LYS A 67 17.68 7.83 -0.25
N ASP A 68 17.97 6.55 -0.04
CA ASP A 68 18.83 5.74 -0.93
C ASP A 68 18.14 5.37 -2.26
N ILE A 69 16.84 5.63 -2.41
CA ILE A 69 16.11 5.51 -3.67
C ILE A 69 16.37 6.77 -4.50
N GLU A 70 17.56 6.79 -5.11
CA GLU A 70 18.08 7.91 -5.86
C GLU A 70 17.37 8.15 -7.21
N GLY A 71 17.59 9.36 -7.74
CA GLY A 71 17.10 9.80 -9.04
C GLY A 71 15.82 10.64 -8.95
N TYR A 72 15.22 10.88 -10.12
CA TYR A 72 14.07 11.75 -10.27
C TYR A 72 13.00 11.10 -11.15
N ARG A 73 11.74 11.43 -10.89
CA ARG A 73 10.62 11.14 -11.79
C ARG A 73 10.18 12.43 -12.48
N LYS A 74 10.02 12.34 -13.81
CA LYS A 74 9.36 13.39 -14.59
C LYS A 74 7.86 13.28 -14.38
N LEU A 75 7.25 14.41 -14.08
CA LEU A 75 5.82 14.62 -14.00
C LEU A 75 5.37 15.40 -15.24
N PRO A 76 4.05 15.55 -15.48
CA PRO A 76 3.54 16.43 -16.52
C PRO A 76 4.14 17.85 -16.43
N GLU A 77 4.13 18.56 -17.56
CA GLU A 77 4.57 19.97 -17.65
C GLU A 77 6.04 20.22 -17.28
N GLY A 78 6.90 19.20 -17.43
CA GLY A 78 8.34 19.32 -17.18
C GLY A 78 8.72 19.42 -15.70
N ARG A 79 7.77 19.16 -14.80
CA ARG A 79 8.02 19.09 -13.36
C ARG A 79 8.81 17.84 -13.01
N VAL A 80 9.64 17.93 -11.97
CA VAL A 80 10.42 16.78 -11.46
C VAL A 80 10.26 16.63 -9.96
N ILE A 81 10.28 15.40 -9.51
CA ILE A 81 10.18 15.01 -8.10
C ILE A 81 11.28 14.01 -7.79
N GLU A 82 11.90 14.10 -6.62
CA GLU A 82 12.85 13.09 -6.16
C GLU A 82 12.17 11.72 -6.11
N ARG A 83 12.87 10.69 -6.58
CA ARG A 83 12.28 9.36 -6.79
C ARG A 83 11.75 8.77 -5.48
N TYR A 84 12.46 8.92 -4.36
CA TYR A 84 12.01 8.43 -3.07
C TYR A 84 10.69 9.09 -2.59
N LYS A 85 10.52 10.40 -2.80
CA LYS A 85 9.26 11.11 -2.51
C LYS A 85 8.12 10.62 -3.38
N TRP A 86 8.39 10.41 -4.67
CA TRP A 86 7.40 9.83 -5.58
C TRP A 86 7.00 8.40 -5.20
N VAL A 87 7.98 7.57 -4.82
CA VAL A 87 7.73 6.20 -4.36
C VAL A 87 6.91 6.20 -3.08
N ALA A 88 7.23 7.05 -2.10
CA ALA A 88 6.47 7.18 -0.87
C ALA A 88 5.01 7.60 -1.13
N ALA A 89 4.80 8.59 -2.02
CA ALA A 89 3.49 9.10 -2.37
C ALA A 89 2.62 8.11 -3.17
N VAL A 90 3.19 7.50 -4.22
CA VAL A 90 2.45 6.65 -5.17
C VAL A 90 2.36 5.21 -4.70
N MET A 91 3.33 4.76 -3.92
CA MET A 91 3.53 3.37 -3.50
C MET A 91 3.38 2.35 -4.66
N PRO A 92 4.32 2.34 -5.63
CA PRO A 92 4.27 1.41 -6.76
C PRO A 92 4.24 -0.05 -6.29
N THR A 93 3.33 -0.86 -6.84
CA THR A 93 3.13 -2.25 -6.40
C THR A 93 4.42 -3.07 -6.45
N ASN A 94 5.21 -2.90 -7.50
CA ASN A 94 6.49 -3.60 -7.69
C ASN A 94 7.59 -3.18 -6.70
N MET A 95 7.40 -2.10 -5.94
CA MET A 95 8.34 -1.65 -4.92
C MET A 95 7.85 -1.93 -3.49
N MET A 96 6.59 -2.34 -3.30
CA MET A 96 6.00 -2.48 -1.95
C MET A 96 6.83 -3.38 -1.04
N SER A 97 7.30 -4.55 -1.51
CA SER A 97 8.14 -5.45 -0.69
C SER A 97 9.46 -4.81 -0.28
N GLN A 98 10.12 -4.07 -1.19
CA GLN A 98 11.35 -3.34 -0.88
C GLN A 98 11.10 -2.27 0.18
N ILE A 99 10.00 -1.52 0.07
CA ILE A 99 9.64 -0.47 1.02
C ILE A 99 9.26 -1.05 2.38
N ALA A 100 8.51 -2.15 2.41
CA ALA A 100 8.16 -2.83 3.65
C ALA A 100 9.41 -3.28 4.43
N VAL A 101 10.41 -3.84 3.75
CA VAL A 101 11.69 -4.22 4.39
C VAL A 101 12.39 -2.99 5.00
N LYS A 102 12.42 -1.87 4.29
CA LYS A 102 13.00 -0.61 4.79
C LYS A 102 12.30 -0.04 6.03
N LEU A 103 11.01 -0.36 6.20
CA LEU A 103 10.17 0.07 7.31
C LEU A 103 9.99 -1.01 8.39
N SER A 104 10.70 -2.13 8.31
CA SER A 104 10.51 -3.28 9.20
C SER A 104 10.84 -3.01 10.67
N ASP A 105 11.68 -2.02 10.96
CA ASP A 105 11.98 -1.56 12.31
C ASP A 105 10.92 -0.59 12.87
N ILE A 106 10.07 -0.02 12.00
CA ILE A 106 8.93 0.83 12.40
C ILE A 106 7.73 -0.03 12.80
N ASP A 107 7.46 -1.10 12.05
CA ASP A 107 6.38 -2.03 12.34
C ASP A 107 6.82 -3.45 11.99
N ARG A 108 6.91 -4.30 13.02
CA ARG A 108 7.36 -5.69 12.91
C ARG A 108 6.53 -6.53 11.95
N ASP A 109 5.27 -6.16 11.74
CA ASP A 109 4.34 -6.96 10.93
C ASP A 109 4.24 -6.48 9.47
N ILE A 110 4.99 -5.42 9.11
CA ILE A 110 4.78 -4.73 7.84
C ILE A 110 5.20 -5.57 6.64
N VAL A 111 6.21 -6.41 6.81
CA VAL A 111 6.75 -7.24 5.74
C VAL A 111 5.74 -8.33 5.39
N GLU A 112 5.27 -9.11 6.36
CA GLU A 112 4.34 -10.20 6.07
C GLU A 112 2.97 -9.69 5.63
N LEU A 113 2.49 -8.57 6.19
CA LEU A 113 1.25 -7.96 5.72
C LEU A 113 1.40 -7.43 4.29
N THR A 114 2.57 -6.92 3.90
CA THR A 114 2.81 -6.52 2.51
C THR A 114 2.80 -7.71 1.55
N LEU A 115 3.41 -8.83 1.94
CA LEU A 115 3.38 -10.05 1.13
C LEU A 115 1.95 -10.62 1.02
N ALA A 116 1.18 -10.58 2.11
CA ALA A 116 -0.24 -10.96 2.10
C ALA A 116 -1.07 -10.06 1.18
N ALA A 117 -0.82 -8.74 1.21
CA ALA A 117 -1.48 -7.76 0.34
C ALA A 117 -1.22 -8.08 -1.15
N LEU A 118 0.03 -8.42 -1.50
CA LEU A 118 0.38 -8.81 -2.87
C LEU A 118 -0.30 -10.12 -3.28
N ALA A 119 -0.40 -11.10 -2.37
CA ALA A 119 -1.10 -12.35 -2.65
C ALA A 119 -2.60 -12.12 -2.94
N ILE A 120 -3.31 -11.33 -2.11
CA ILE A 120 -4.73 -11.03 -2.38
C ILE A 120 -4.92 -10.18 -3.65
N HIS A 121 -3.92 -9.38 -4.03
CA HIS A 121 -3.93 -8.63 -5.27
C HIS A 121 -3.79 -9.53 -6.51
N GLU A 122 -2.98 -10.59 -6.44
CA GLU A 122 -2.94 -11.62 -7.48
C GLU A 122 -4.32 -12.29 -7.65
N TYR A 123 -4.97 -12.65 -6.55
CA TYR A 123 -6.34 -13.20 -6.56
C TYR A 123 -7.38 -12.23 -7.14
N GLN A 124 -7.28 -10.93 -6.83
CA GLN A 124 -8.18 -9.92 -7.39
C GLN A 124 -8.24 -10.02 -8.93
N TYR A 125 -7.10 -10.20 -9.60
CA TYR A 125 -7.03 -10.29 -11.06
C TYR A 125 -7.36 -11.67 -11.61
N ASN A 126 -6.90 -12.71 -10.94
CA ASN A 126 -6.88 -14.05 -11.51
C ASN A 126 -8.00 -14.96 -10.97
N GLY A 127 -8.61 -14.61 -9.83
CA GLY A 127 -9.55 -15.47 -9.13
C GLY A 127 -8.84 -16.67 -8.47
N PRO A 128 -9.58 -17.75 -8.15
CA PRO A 128 -9.01 -18.96 -7.61
C PRO A 128 -8.24 -19.73 -8.70
N ASP A 129 -7.11 -20.31 -8.33
CA ASP A 129 -6.25 -21.07 -9.23
C ASP A 129 -5.79 -22.36 -8.54
N ARG A 130 -6.25 -23.50 -9.08
CA ARG A 130 -5.93 -24.83 -8.56
C ARG A 130 -4.51 -25.27 -8.90
N GLU A 131 -3.94 -24.73 -9.98
CA GLU A 131 -2.58 -25.02 -10.42
C GLU A 131 -1.56 -24.13 -9.70
N GLY A 132 -2.01 -22.99 -9.16
CA GLY A 132 -1.20 -22.07 -8.38
C GLY A 132 -0.24 -21.21 -9.21
N ILE A 133 -0.47 -21.11 -10.52
CA ILE A 133 0.40 -20.41 -11.49
C ILE A 133 0.16 -18.90 -11.45
N MET A 134 -1.10 -18.50 -11.47
CA MET A 134 -1.57 -17.12 -11.58
C MET A 134 -2.05 -16.56 -10.23
N SER A 135 -2.49 -17.42 -9.31
CA SER A 135 -2.95 -17.04 -7.98
C SER A 135 -2.54 -18.09 -6.95
N ARG A 136 -2.13 -17.65 -5.76
CA ARG A 136 -1.78 -18.58 -4.67
C ARG A 136 -3.00 -19.21 -3.99
N PHE A 137 -4.22 -18.79 -4.35
CA PHE A 137 -5.44 -19.23 -3.71
C PHE A 137 -6.10 -20.36 -4.51
N TYR A 138 -6.12 -21.55 -3.92
CA TYR A 138 -6.68 -22.75 -4.55
C TYR A 138 -8.18 -22.63 -4.87
N ASN A 139 -8.95 -21.99 -3.97
CA ASN A 139 -10.39 -21.82 -4.10
C ASN A 139 -10.85 -20.50 -3.42
N ASP A 140 -12.08 -20.11 -3.70
CA ASP A 140 -12.68 -18.89 -3.17
C ASP A 140 -12.85 -18.92 -1.65
N GLU A 141 -13.12 -20.09 -1.05
CA GLU A 141 -13.23 -20.24 0.41
C GLU A 141 -11.91 -19.87 1.12
N THR A 142 -10.78 -20.33 0.57
CA THR A 142 -9.44 -20.00 1.09
C THR A 142 -9.16 -18.52 0.90
N ALA A 143 -9.51 -17.96 -0.25
CA ALA A 143 -9.34 -16.54 -0.53
C ALA A 143 -10.18 -15.67 0.41
N GLU A 144 -11.46 -16.01 0.60
CA GLU A 144 -12.37 -15.31 1.51
C GLU A 144 -11.80 -15.26 2.93
N ARG A 145 -11.35 -16.41 3.44
CA ARG A 145 -10.79 -16.48 4.80
C ARG A 145 -9.51 -15.65 4.93
N ALA A 146 -8.64 -15.68 3.92
CA ALA A 146 -7.43 -14.87 3.91
C ALA A 146 -7.71 -13.37 3.80
N ILE A 147 -8.65 -12.96 2.92
CA ILE A 147 -9.08 -11.56 2.78
C ILE A 147 -9.67 -11.07 4.10
N LYS A 148 -10.51 -11.88 4.76
CA LYS A 148 -11.08 -11.55 6.07
C LYS A 148 -10.00 -11.31 7.13
N VAL A 149 -9.08 -12.27 7.29
CA VAL A 149 -7.97 -12.16 8.25
C VAL A 149 -7.09 -10.95 7.94
N PHE A 150 -6.81 -10.71 6.66
CA PHE A 150 -6.03 -9.56 6.23
C PHE A 150 -6.72 -8.24 6.60
N ILE A 151 -8.01 -8.09 6.30
CA ILE A 151 -8.81 -6.91 6.66
C ILE A 151 -8.78 -6.69 8.18
N GLU A 152 -8.95 -7.74 8.99
CA GLU A 152 -8.90 -7.64 10.45
C GLU A 152 -7.53 -7.17 10.94
N ARG A 153 -6.42 -7.75 10.45
CA ARG A 153 -5.07 -7.32 10.83
C ARG A 153 -4.78 -5.88 10.40
N VAL A 154 -5.20 -5.47 9.20
CA VAL A 154 -5.03 -4.09 8.73
C VAL A 154 -5.86 -3.11 9.57
N ARG A 155 -7.09 -3.49 9.97
CA ARG A 155 -7.92 -2.68 10.87
C ARG A 155 -7.22 -2.42 12.20
N ASP A 156 -6.61 -3.45 12.78
CA ASP A 156 -5.89 -3.33 14.05
C ASP A 156 -4.70 -2.37 13.94
N LYS A 157 -3.98 -2.40 12.81
CA LYS A 157 -2.87 -1.48 12.55
C LYS A 157 -3.35 -0.03 12.45
N ILE A 158 -4.36 0.21 11.62
CA ILE A 158 -4.92 1.54 11.43
C ILE A 158 -5.55 2.08 12.73
N SER A 159 -6.21 1.22 13.52
CA SER A 159 -6.87 1.62 14.78
C SER A 159 -5.88 1.91 15.91
N LYS A 160 -4.78 1.15 16.02
CA LYS A 160 -3.72 1.42 17.00
C LYS A 160 -3.09 2.80 16.78
N ARG A 161 -2.97 3.24 15.52
CA ARG A 161 -2.52 4.60 15.19
C ARG A 161 -3.45 5.68 15.77
N ASN A 162 -4.76 5.49 15.72
CA ASN A 162 -5.72 6.47 16.25
C ASN A 162 -5.70 6.58 17.79
N ARG A 163 -5.19 5.57 18.51
CA ARG A 163 -5.05 5.60 19.98
C ARG A 163 -3.76 6.28 20.45
N SER A 164 -2.78 6.50 19.57
CA SER A 164 -1.53 7.20 19.92
C SER A 164 -1.64 8.73 19.81
N ILE A 165 -2.83 9.25 19.46
CA ILE A 165 -3.10 10.69 19.24
C ILE A 165 -4.12 11.22 20.27
N VAL A 166 -4.56 10.39 21.24
CA VAL A 166 -5.47 10.78 22.33
C VAL A 166 -4.74 10.68 23.66
#